data_AF-A0A944TR99-F1
#
_entry.id   AF-A0A944TR99-F1
#
_cell.length_a   1.000
_cell.length_b   1.000
_cell.length_c   1.000
_cell.angle_alpha   90.00
_cell.angle_beta   90.00
_cell.angle_gamma   90.00
#
_symmetry.space_group_name_H-M   'P 1'
#
loop_
_entity.id
_entity.type
_entity.pdbx_description
1 polymer ?
#
loop_
_entity_poly.entity_id
_entity_poly.type
_entity_poly.pdbx_seq_one_letter_code
_entity_poly.pdbx_strand_id
1 'polypeptide(L)'
;MNEVRIIKRYQNRKLYDTHQSCYVTLEEIAQIIREGHEIQVIDNKTKNDITYMTQIQLLFDQERKSTRAGDVELLKRVIRSEEGTFTGHIRALEGLPIPAEAAELKPFMQPEVTAAVETPSILN
;
A
#
# COMPACT_ATOMS: atom_id res chain seq x y z
N MET A 1 -12.15 4.82 -24.75
CA MET A 1 -11.77 5.52 -23.51
C MET A 1 -12.23 4.61 -22.38
N ASN A 2 -11.32 4.02 -21.61
CA ASN A 2 -11.70 3.32 -20.39
C ASN A 2 -12.19 4.37 -19.40
N GLU A 3 -13.47 4.32 -19.05
CA GLU A 3 -14.03 5.20 -18.03
C GLU A 3 -13.62 4.68 -16.66
N VAL A 4 -12.93 5.50 -15.88
CA VAL A 4 -12.48 5.15 -14.54
C VAL A 4 -13.70 5.08 -13.61
N ARG A 5 -13.95 3.91 -13.02
CA ARG A 5 -15.07 3.71 -12.11
C ARG A 5 -14.75 4.29 -10.73
N ILE A 6 -15.53 5.27 -10.29
CA ILE A 6 -15.34 5.94 -9.00
C ILE A 6 -16.05 5.18 -7.88
N ILE A 7 -15.29 4.76 -6.88
CA ILE A 7 -15.76 4.16 -5.64
C ILE A 7 -15.61 5.16 -4.50
N LYS A 8 -16.68 5.45 -3.76
CA LYS A 8 -16.63 6.30 -2.56
C LYS A 8 -16.51 5.45 -1.31
N ARG A 9 -15.50 5.71 -0.48
CA ARG A 9 -15.36 5.09 0.85
C ARG A 9 -15.95 5.98 1.93
N TYR A 10 -16.82 5.40 2.75
CA TYR A 10 -17.44 6.08 3.89
C TYR A 10 -16.79 5.65 5.21
N GLN A 11 -16.99 6.46 6.27
CA GLN A 11 -16.32 6.27 7.57
C GLN A 11 -16.63 4.92 8.25
N ASN A 12 -17.81 4.35 7.98
CA ASN A 12 -18.20 3.01 8.44
C ASN A 12 -17.63 1.88 7.56
N ARG A 13 -16.55 2.15 6.80
CA ARG A 13 -15.89 1.25 5.84
C ARG A 13 -16.78 0.80 4.67
N LYS A 14 -17.99 1.34 4.52
CA LYS A 14 -18.83 1.06 3.34
C LYS A 14 -18.20 1.65 2.10
N LEU A 15 -18.28 0.89 1.00
CA LEU A 15 -17.80 1.28 -0.32
C LEU A 15 -19.02 1.43 -1.21
N TYR A 16 -19.11 2.54 -1.93
CA TYR A 16 -20.23 2.84 -2.81
C TYR A 16 -19.72 3.04 -4.23
N ASP A 17 -20.21 2.21 -5.15
CA ASP A 17 -19.94 2.31 -6.56
C ASP A 17 -20.84 3.38 -7.18
N THR A 18 -20.24 4.44 -7.69
CA THR A 18 -21.00 5.54 -8.32
C THR A 18 -21.54 5.19 -9.70
N HIS A 19 -20.96 4.19 -10.38
CA HIS A 19 -21.40 3.74 -11.69
C HIS A 19 -22.63 2.83 -11.56
N GLN A 20 -22.62 1.88 -10.62
CA GLN A 20 -23.78 1.00 -10.36
C GLN A 20 -24.77 1.58 -9.34
N SER A 21 -24.42 2.70 -8.72
CA SER A 21 -25.23 3.36 -7.68
C SER A 21 -25.58 2.45 -6.49
N CYS A 22 -24.69 1.52 -6.13
CA CYS A 22 -24.91 0.52 -5.10
C CYS A 22 -23.74 0.43 -4.11
N TYR A 23 -23.97 -0.21 -2.96
CA TYR A 23 -22.88 -0.58 -2.06
C TYR A 23 -22.20 -1.85 -2.54
N VAL A 24 -20.87 -1.84 -2.49
CA VAL A 24 -20.02 -2.95 -2.89
C VAL A 24 -19.06 -3.34 -1.77
N THR A 25 -18.50 -4.54 -1.88
CA THR A 25 -17.50 -5.11 -1.00
C THR A 25 -16.10 -4.96 -1.61
N LEU A 26 -15.05 -5.12 -0.79
CA LEU A 26 -13.68 -5.16 -1.30
C LEU A 26 -13.43 -6.31 -2.28
N GLU A 27 -14.18 -7.41 -2.13
CA GLU A 27 -14.07 -8.59 -3.00
C GLU A 27 -14.67 -8.34 -4.38
N GLU A 28 -15.81 -7.66 -4.45
CA GLU A 28 -16.39 -7.20 -5.72
C GLU A 28 -15.47 -6.17 -6.41
N ILE A 29 -14.86 -5.26 -5.66
CA ILE A 29 -13.85 -4.35 -6.21
C ILE A 29 -12.66 -5.11 -6.78
N ALA A 30 -12.16 -6.15 -6.09
CA ALA A 30 -11.10 -7.00 -6.60
C ALA A 30 -11.48 -7.69 -7.92
N GLN A 31 -12.72 -8.14 -8.03
CA GLN A 31 -13.23 -8.74 -9.24
C GLN A 31 -13.29 -7.73 -10.40
N ILE A 32 -13.76 -6.51 -10.15
CA ILE A 32 -13.78 -5.42 -11.14
C ILE A 32 -12.37 -5.15 -11.70
N ILE A 33 -11.35 -5.06 -10.83
CA ILE A 33 -9.96 -4.85 -11.24
C ILE A 33 -9.45 -6.05 -12.07
N ARG A 34 -9.75 -7.29 -11.65
CA ARG A 34 -9.34 -8.51 -12.38
C ARG A 34 -9.95 -8.61 -13.77
N GLU A 35 -11.14 -8.06 -13.96
CA GLU A 35 -11.80 -7.97 -15.26
C GLU A 35 -11.19 -6.90 -16.19
N GLY A 36 -10.18 -6.16 -15.70
CA GLY A 36 -9.46 -5.14 -16.48
C GLY A 36 -10.08 -3.75 -16.41
N HIS A 37 -11.07 -3.53 -15.54
CA HIS A 37 -11.64 -2.21 -15.34
C HIS A 37 -10.76 -1.34 -14.45
N GLU A 38 -10.60 -0.08 -14.82
CA GLU A 38 -9.93 0.91 -14.01
C GLU A 38 -10.86 1.44 -12.91
N ILE A 39 -10.31 1.58 -11.70
CA ILE A 39 -11.05 2.10 -10.56
C ILE A 39 -10.29 3.24 -9.90
N GLN A 40 -11.03 4.14 -9.26
CA GLN A 40 -10.49 5.13 -8.35
C GLN A 40 -11.31 5.14 -7.06
N VAL A 41 -10.63 5.05 -5.91
CA VAL A 41 -11.28 5.03 -4.60
C VAL A 41 -11.04 6.36 -3.90
N ILE A 42 -12.12 7.08 -3.62
CA ILE A 42 -12.08 8.40 -2.98
C ILE A 42 -12.68 8.32 -1.58
N ASP A 43 -11.99 8.84 -0.58
CA ASP A 43 -12.56 9.00 0.76
C ASP A 43 -13.68 10.06 0.74
N ASN A 44 -14.87 9.69 1.19
CA ASN A 44 -16.02 10.59 1.10
C ASN A 44 -15.89 11.82 2.02
N LYS A 45 -15.14 11.72 3.12
CA LYS A 45 -14.96 12.83 4.07
C LYS A 45 -13.82 13.74 3.64
N THR A 46 -12.63 13.19 3.39
CA THR A 46 -11.43 13.98 3.09
C THR A 46 -11.29 14.33 1.62
N LYS A 47 -12.01 13.61 0.74
CA LYS A 47 -11.88 13.69 -0.73
C LYS A 47 -10.50 13.27 -1.25
N ASN A 48 -9.68 12.64 -0.41
CA ASN A 48 -8.39 12.12 -0.82
C ASN A 48 -8.56 10.88 -1.69
N ASP A 49 -7.66 10.75 -2.66
CA ASP A 49 -7.45 9.49 -3.37
C ASP A 49 -6.79 8.48 -2.42
N ILE A 50 -7.48 7.39 -2.17
CA ILE A 50 -7.03 6.29 -1.32
C ILE A 50 -6.94 4.97 -2.11
N THR A 51 -6.94 5.04 -3.44
CA THR A 51 -6.92 3.89 -4.35
C THR A 51 -5.77 2.95 -4.02
N TYR A 52 -4.56 3.48 -3.88
CA TYR A 52 -3.37 2.69 -3.56
C TYR A 52 -3.53 1.94 -2.23
N MET A 53 -3.98 2.62 -1.16
CA MET A 53 -4.18 2.00 0.14
C MET A 53 -5.29 0.94 0.12
N THR A 54 -6.35 1.17 -0.65
CA THR A 54 -7.42 0.17 -0.83
C THR A 54 -6.92 -1.06 -1.60
N GLN A 55 -6.08 -0.90 -2.62
CA GLN A 55 -5.48 -2.02 -3.34
C GLN A 55 -4.53 -2.85 -2.46
N ILE A 56 -3.71 -2.21 -1.63
CA ILE A 56 -2.88 -2.92 -0.64
C ILE A 56 -3.74 -3.70 0.35
N GLN A 57 -4.82 -3.09 0.87
CA GLN A 57 -5.74 -3.77 1.77
C GLN A 57 -6.37 -5.00 1.10
N LEU A 58 -6.75 -4.88 -0.16
CA LEU A 58 -7.34 -5.94 -0.96
C LEU A 58 -6.37 -7.12 -1.14
N LEU A 59 -5.10 -6.85 -1.47
CA LEU A 59 -4.07 -7.88 -1.55
C LEU A 59 -3.86 -8.58 -0.19
N PHE A 60 -3.83 -7.82 0.89
CA PHE A 60 -3.68 -8.38 2.24
C PHE A 60 -4.87 -9.26 2.65
N ASP A 61 -6.10 -8.83 2.34
CA ASP A 61 -7.30 -9.62 2.61
C ASP A 61 -7.32 -10.92 1.79
N GLN A 62 -6.79 -10.91 0.57
CA GLN A 62 -6.60 -12.11 -0.25
C GLN A 62 -5.56 -13.05 0.35
N GLU A 63 -4.42 -12.53 0.80
CA GLU A 63 -3.38 -13.32 1.48
C GLU A 63 -3.95 -14.00 2.74
N ARG A 64 -4.73 -13.27 3.55
CA ARG A 64 -5.37 -13.82 4.76
C ARG A 64 -6.40 -14.91 4.46
N LYS A 65 -7.10 -14.83 3.33
CA LYS A 65 -8.07 -15.85 2.88
C LYS A 65 -7.40 -17.04 2.18
N SER A 66 -6.13 -16.91 1.80
CA SER A 66 -5.38 -17.98 1.14
C SER A 66 -5.28 -19.21 2.05
N THR A 67 -5.55 -20.38 1.48
CA THR A 67 -5.35 -21.67 2.17
C THR A 67 -3.91 -22.17 2.08
N ARG A 68 -3.07 -21.49 1.29
CA ARG A 68 -1.66 -21.84 1.14
C ARG A 68 -0.87 -21.31 2.33
N ALA A 69 0.15 -22.07 2.74
CA ALA A 69 1.10 -21.58 3.72
C ALA A 69 1.85 -20.36 3.14
N GLY A 70 1.94 -19.28 3.92
CA GLY A 70 2.70 -18.10 3.53
C GLY A 70 4.20 -18.39 3.47
N ASP A 71 4.93 -17.68 2.61
CA ASP A 71 6.38 -17.78 2.47
C ASP A 71 7.07 -16.68 3.30
N VAL A 72 7.50 -17.06 4.50
CA VAL A 72 8.19 -16.16 5.43
C VAL A 72 9.53 -15.68 4.88
N GLU A 73 10.26 -16.53 4.15
CA GLU A 73 11.56 -16.14 3.58
C GLU A 73 11.38 -15.15 2.44
N LEU A 74 10.32 -15.28 1.64
CA LEU A 74 9.96 -14.27 0.65
C LEU A 74 9.69 -12.91 1.31
N LEU A 75 8.90 -12.87 2.38
CA LEU A 75 8.62 -11.60 3.08
C LEU A 75 9.88 -10.99 3.70
N LYS A 76 10.80 -11.80 4.23
CA LYS A 76 12.12 -11.32 4.68
C LYS A 76 12.92 -10.68 3.54
N ARG A 77 12.86 -11.24 2.32
CA ARG A 77 13.51 -10.64 1.14
C ARG A 77 12.88 -9.30 0.77
N VAL A 78 11.56 -9.17 0.82
CA VAL A 78 10.86 -7.90 0.58
C VAL A 78 11.31 -6.85 1.59
N ILE A 79 11.33 -7.19 2.88
CA ILE A 79 11.73 -6.27 3.96
C ILE A 79 13.20 -5.82 3.84
N ARG A 80 14.08 -6.71 3.37
CA ARG A 80 15.51 -6.42 3.16
C ARG A 80 15.82 -5.70 1.84
N SER A 81 14.85 -5.53 0.96
CA SER A 81 15.05 -4.79 -0.29
C SER A 81 15.34 -3.31 -0.01
N GLU A 82 15.98 -2.61 -0.96
CA GLU A 82 16.42 -1.22 -0.77
C GLU A 82 15.30 -0.27 -0.32
N GLU A 83 14.11 -0.40 -0.91
CA GLU A 83 12.95 0.38 -0.52
C GLU A 83 12.19 -0.21 0.69
N GLY A 84 12.33 -1.51 0.95
CA GLY A 84 11.59 -2.21 2.01
C GLY A 84 10.07 -2.24 1.81
N THR A 85 9.57 -1.93 0.61
CA THR A 85 8.14 -1.89 0.28
C THR A 85 7.76 -2.97 -0.75
N PHE A 86 6.51 -3.42 -0.73
CA PHE A 86 6.00 -4.33 -1.78
C PHE A 86 6.12 -3.73 -3.17
N THR A 87 5.77 -2.44 -3.32
CA THR A 87 5.84 -1.73 -4.61
C THR A 87 7.28 -1.66 -5.11
N GLY A 88 8.25 -1.33 -4.25
CA GLY A 88 9.65 -1.30 -4.60
C GLY A 88 10.19 -2.66 -5.00
N HIS A 89 9.85 -3.70 -4.22
CA HIS A 89 10.25 -5.06 -4.54
C HIS A 89 9.67 -5.55 -5.87
N ILE A 90 8.37 -5.34 -6.12
CA ILE A 90 7.71 -5.70 -7.38
C ILE A 90 8.31 -4.91 -8.54
N ARG A 91 8.53 -3.61 -8.36
CA ARG A 91 9.18 -2.73 -9.37
C ARG A 91 10.56 -3.26 -9.76
N ALA A 92 11.38 -3.66 -8.78
CA ALA A 92 12.69 -4.24 -9.03
C ALA A 92 12.62 -5.55 -9.82
N LEU A 93 11.62 -6.40 -9.55
CA LEU A 93 11.39 -7.64 -10.31
C LEU A 93 10.94 -7.38 -11.76
N GLU A 94 10.09 -6.37 -11.96
CA GLU A 94 9.59 -5.95 -13.28
C GLU A 94 10.61 -5.11 -14.07
N GLY A 95 11.79 -4.82 -13.50
CA GLY A 95 12.83 -3.99 -14.14
C GLY A 95 12.39 -2.52 -14.36
N LEU A 96 11.39 -2.06 -13.61
CA LEU A 96 10.82 -0.73 -13.75
C LEU A 96 11.69 0.30 -12.99
N PRO A 97 11.95 1.48 -13.56
CA PRO A 97 12.73 2.51 -12.88
C PRO A 97 11.96 3.06 -11.67
N ILE A 98 12.70 3.47 -10.63
CA ILE A 98 12.15 4.23 -9.50
C ILE A 98 11.68 5.59 -10.05
N PRO A 99 10.40 5.97 -9.89
CA PRO A 99 9.92 7.26 -10.35
C PRO A 99 10.69 8.37 -9.62
N ALA A 100 11.15 9.39 -10.36
CA ALA A 100 11.92 10.49 -9.79
C ALA A 100 11.19 11.22 -8.63
N GLU A 101 9.86 11.21 -8.63
CA GLU A 101 9.01 11.79 -7.58
C GLU A 101 8.80 10.89 -6.35
N ALA A 102 9.11 9.59 -6.42
CA ALA A 102 8.94 8.67 -5.28
C ALA A 102 10.07 8.77 -4.24
N ALA A 103 11.12 9.56 -4.51
CA ALA A 103 12.29 9.74 -3.64
C ALA A 103 11.96 10.36 -2.26
N GLU A 104 10.74 10.88 -2.05
CA GLU A 104 10.29 11.41 -0.75
C GLU A 104 9.72 10.36 0.20
N LEU A 105 9.46 9.12 -0.26
CA LEU A 105 9.03 8.06 0.64
C LEU A 105 10.24 7.61 1.47
N LYS A 106 10.40 8.21 2.66
CA LYS A 106 11.47 7.87 3.60
C LYS A 106 11.53 6.33 3.76
N PRO A 107 12.65 5.69 3.40
CA PRO A 107 12.81 4.25 3.59
C PRO A 107 12.52 3.89 5.05
N PHE A 108 11.92 2.72 5.26
CA PHE A 108 11.65 2.15 6.59
C PHE A 108 12.91 1.87 7.43
N MET A 109 14.09 2.23 6.92
CA MET A 109 15.39 2.10 7.58
C MET A 109 16.14 3.43 7.58
N GLN A 110 15.69 4.38 8.40
CA GLN A 110 16.64 5.25 9.07
C GLN A 110 16.88 4.65 10.45
N PRO A 111 18.04 4.02 10.73
CA PRO A 111 18.46 3.90 12.11
C PRO A 111 18.76 5.34 12.55
N GLU A 112 17.94 5.91 13.43
CA GLU A 112 18.36 7.07 14.23
C GLU A 112 19.47 6.62 15.18
N VAL A 113 20.66 6.37 14.64
CA VAL A 113 21.90 6.32 15.41
C VAL A 113 22.46 7.73 15.45
N THR A 114 21.81 8.61 16.23
CA THR A 114 22.49 9.81 16.69
C THR A 114 23.09 9.48 18.05
N ALA A 115 24.37 9.11 18.00
CA ALA A 115 25.23 9.00 19.16
C ALA A 115 25.28 10.35 19.90
N ALA A 116 24.92 10.34 21.18
CA ALA A 116 25.33 11.34 22.16
C ALA A 116 25.33 10.69 23.55
N VAL A 117 26.33 9.85 23.80
CA VAL A 117 26.80 9.60 25.17
C VAL A 117 27.74 10.75 25.50
N GLU A 118 27.19 11.87 25.95
CA GLU A 118 27.99 12.88 26.63
C GLU A 118 28.20 12.40 28.07
N THR A 119 29.43 12.02 28.37
CA THR A 119 29.89 11.82 29.74
C THR A 119 30.47 13.17 30.21
N PRO A 120 29.98 13.78 31.29
CA PRO A 120 30.81 14.71 32.05
C PRO A 120 31.52 13.96 33.17
N SER A 121 32.83 13.84 32.94
CA SER A 121 33.93 13.64 33.86
C SER A 121 33.63 13.95 35.34
N ILE A 122 33.82 12.96 36.22
CA ILE A 122 34.09 13.18 37.65
C ILE A 122 35.58 13.50 37.77
N LEU A 123 35.95 14.71 38.25
CA LEU A 123 37.05 14.87 39.20
C LEU A 123 37.10 16.28 39.85
N ASN A 124 37.36 16.26 41.16
CA ASN A 124 37.65 17.31 42.14
C ASN A 124 36.47 18.08 42.76
#